data_AF-A0A5J4QW53-F1
#
_entry.id   AF-A0A5J4QW53-F1
#
_cell.length_a   1.000
_cell.length_b   1.000
_cell.length_c   1.000
_cell.angle_alpha   90.00
_cell.angle_beta   90.00
_cell.angle_gamma   90.00
#
_symmetry.space_group_name_H-M   'P 1'
#
loop_
_entity.id
_entity.type
_entity.pdbx_description
1 polymer ?
#
loop_
_entity_poly.entity_id
_entity_poly.type
_entity_poly.pdbx_seq_one_letter_code
_entity_poly.pdbx_strand_id
1 'polypeptide(L)' 'MDLNRTQSPNIQTPNNIDIRLPFRTIMPNGVPLDSINQGEQEVVRFDMFFEGGRWHQTLLLY' A
#
# COMPACT_ATOMS: atom_id res chain seq x y z
N MET A 1 16.02 -26.53 -30.00
CA MET A 1 15.76 -27.15 -28.68
C MET A 1 14.28 -26.98 -28.43
N ASP A 2 13.51 -28.07 -28.51
CA ASP A 2 12.05 -28.04 -28.37
C ASP A 2 11.65 -28.06 -26.90
N LEU A 3 10.83 -27.08 -26.50
CA LEU A 3 10.29 -26.96 -25.15
C LEU A 3 9.18 -27.99 -24.97
N ASN A 4 9.36 -28.92 -24.02
CA ASN A 4 8.34 -29.91 -23.71
C ASN A 4 7.14 -29.23 -23.00
N ARG A 5 6.00 -29.15 -23.69
CA ARG A 5 4.77 -28.50 -23.18
C ARG A 5 3.84 -29.43 -22.40
N THR A 6 4.15 -30.73 -22.26
CA THR A 6 3.35 -31.67 -21.47
C THR A 6 3.81 -31.80 -20.03
N GLN A 7 5.00 -31.28 -19.70
CA GLN A 7 5.51 -31.26 -18.33
C GLN A 7 5.39 -29.85 -17.74
N SER A 8 4.61 -29.72 -16.68
CA SER A 8 4.57 -28.49 -15.90
C SER A 8 5.94 -28.25 -15.23
N PRO A 9 6.42 -26.99 -15.19
CA PRO A 9 7.61 -26.67 -14.42
C PRO A 9 7.36 -26.91 -12.92
N ASN A 10 8.44 -27.17 -12.18
CA ASN A 10 8.36 -27.27 -10.73
C ASN A 10 7.86 -25.94 -10.15
N ILE A 11 6.79 -26.02 -9.34
CA ILE A 11 6.26 -24.88 -8.61
C ILE A 11 7.30 -24.47 -7.59
N GLN A 12 7.88 -23.29 -7.75
CA GLN A 12 8.75 -22.70 -6.74
C GLN A 12 7.86 -21.93 -5.75
N THR A 13 8.06 -22.18 -4.46
CA THR A 13 7.51 -21.30 -3.42
C THR A 13 8.16 -19.92 -3.57
N PRO A 14 7.41 -18.82 -3.43
CA PRO A 14 8.02 -17.51 -3.36
C PRO A 14 9.11 -17.50 -2.28
N ASN A 15 10.31 -17.06 -2.62
CA ASN A 15 11.35 -16.78 -1.63
C ASN A 15 10.82 -15.77 -0.60
N ASN A 16 11.40 -15.73 0.61
CA ASN A 16 11.01 -14.83 1.70
C ASN A 16 10.60 -13.44 1.17
N ILE A 17 9.30 -13.16 1.22
CA ILE A 17 8.75 -11.85 0.86
C ILE A 17 8.99 -10.95 2.07
N ASP A 18 9.92 -10.00 1.94
CA ASP A 18 10.14 -8.99 2.96
C ASP A 18 9.03 -7.92 2.87
N ILE A 19 7.93 -8.16 3.58
CA ILE A 19 6.84 -7.20 3.70
C ILE A 19 7.24 -6.17 4.75
N ARG A 20 7.62 -4.98 4.31
CA ARG A 20 7.87 -3.85 5.23
C ARG A 20 6.57 -3.34 5.80
N LEU A 21 6.45 -3.41 7.12
CA LEU A 21 5.33 -2.82 7.86
C LEU A 21 5.48 -1.28 7.90
N PRO A 22 4.37 -0.54 7.87
CA PRO A 22 4.41 0.90 8.04
C PRO A 22 4.86 1.28 9.45
N PHE A 23 5.66 2.34 9.55
CA PHE A 23 5.96 3.02 10.80
C PHE A 23 4.92 4.12 11.04
N ARG A 24 4.25 4.09 12.20
CA ARG A 24 3.25 5.08 12.59
C ARG A 24 3.82 6.13 13.54
N THR A 25 3.54 7.40 13.27
CA THR A 25 3.81 8.53 14.17
C THR A 25 2.59 9.44 14.29
N ILE A 26 2.55 10.28 15.33
CA ILE A 26 1.53 11.31 15.51
C ILE A 26 2.18 12.67 15.24
N MET A 27 1.67 13.42 14.28
CA MET A 27 2.15 14.76 13.95
C MET A 27 1.76 15.78 15.04
N PRO A 28 2.42 16.96 15.13
CA PRO A 28 2.13 17.96 16.16
C PRO A 28 0.68 18.46 16.17
N ASN A 29 -0.03 18.35 15.05
CA ASN A 29 -1.46 18.68 14.91
C ASN A 29 -2.39 17.52 15.29
N GLY A 30 -1.87 16.40 15.80
CA GLY A 30 -2.62 15.22 16.23
C GLY A 30 -2.96 14.22 15.12
N VAL A 31 -2.61 14.51 13.86
CA VAL A 31 -2.92 13.61 12.73
C VAL A 31 -1.92 12.44 12.69
N PRO A 32 -2.38 11.17 12.57
CA PRO A 32 -1.49 10.03 12.41
C PRO A 32 -0.87 10.02 11.00
N LEU A 33 0.41 9.68 10.92
CA LEU A 33 1.16 9.48 9.69
C LEU A 33 1.77 8.08 9.68
N ASP A 34 1.45 7.30 8.65
CA ASP A 34 2.05 6.01 8.37
C ASP A 34 3.09 6.15 7.24
N SER A 35 4.32 5.73 7.47
CA SER A 35 5.39 5.76 6.47
C SER A 35 5.93 4.37 6.17
N ILE A 36 6.07 4.04 4.88
CA ILE A 36 6.76 2.83 4.41
C ILE A 36 8.04 3.28 3.73
N ASN A 37 9.16 3.24 4.48
CA ASN A 37 10.46 3.64 3.94
C ASN A 37 11.09 2.47 3.17
N GLN A 38 11.27 2.60 1.85
CA GLN A 38 11.99 1.61 1.03
C GLN A 38 13.43 2.01 0.70
N GLY A 39 14.05 2.89 1.50
CA GLY A 39 15.36 3.46 1.19
C GLY A 39 15.23 4.69 0.30
N GLU A 40 16.07 4.79 -0.73
CA GLU A 40 16.01 5.88 -1.71
C GLU A 40 15.01 5.50 -2.81
N GLN A 41 13.99 6.34 -3.01
CA GLN A 41 12.98 6.17 -4.04
C GLN A 41 12.86 7.45 -4.85
N GLU A 42 12.90 7.35 -6.18
CA GLU A 42 12.72 8.49 -7.07
C GLU A 42 11.27 9.02 -7.04
N VAL A 43 10.31 8.18 -6.65
CA VAL A 43 8.88 8.51 -6.60
C VAL A 43 8.30 8.06 -5.26
N VAL A 44 7.55 8.97 -4.62
CA VAL A 44 6.83 8.71 -3.38
C VAL A 44 5.33 8.76 -3.65
N ARG A 45 4.60 7.77 -3.12
CA ARG A 45 3.14 7.80 -3.06
C ARG A 45 2.71 8.41 -1.74
N PHE A 46 1.78 9.36 -1.80
CA PHE A 46 1.20 9.99 -0.63
C PHE A 46 -0.33 9.89 -0.71
N ASP A 47 -0.93 9.23 0.29
CA ASP A 47 -2.37 9.09 0.43
C ASP A 47 -2.83 9.86 1.67
N MET A 48 -3.97 10.54 1.58
CA MET A 48 -4.59 11.26 2.70
C MET A 48 -6.02 10.78 2.89
N PHE A 49 -6.35 10.35 4.10
CA PHE A 49 -7.67 9.88 4.48
C PHE A 49 -8.33 10.90 5.40
N PHE A 50 -9.61 11.15 5.16
CA PHE A 50 -10.43 12.02 5.98
C PHE A 50 -11.65 11.22 6.46
N GLU A 51 -12.06 11.44 7.70
CA GLU A 51 -13.36 11.01 8.23
C GLU A 51 -14.49 11.92 7.70
N GLY A 52 -14.48 12.13 6.38
CA GLY A 52 -15.43 12.97 5.67
C GLY A 52 -16.16 12.14 4.63
N GLY A 53 -17.46 12.32 4.52
CA GLY A 53 -18.28 11.59 3.57
C GLY A 53 -19.72 12.06 3.59
N ARG A 54 -20.56 11.47 2.73
CA ARG A 54 -21.98 11.82 2.62
C ARG A 54 -22.72 11.74 3.95
N TRP A 55 -22.30 10.84 4.85
CA TRP A 55 -22.89 10.72 6.18
C TRP A 55 -22.73 11.99 7.04
N HIS A 56 -21.69 12.78 6.80
CA HIS A 56 -21.42 14.04 7.48
C HIS A 56 -21.99 15.26 6.74
N GLN A 57 -22.71 15.07 5.63
CA GLN A 57 -23.27 16.16 4.83
C GLN A 57 -24.54 16.72 5.47
N THR A 58 -24.50 17.97 5.92
CA THR A 58 -25.66 18.65 6.55
C THR A 58 -26.55 19.39 5.55
N LEU A 59 -26.02 19.72 4.36
CA LEU A 59 -26.74 20.47 3.34
C LEU A 59 -26.87 19.65 2.06
N LEU A 60 -28.11 19.39 1.66
CA LEU A 60 -28.47 18.97 0.31
C LEU A 60 -28.80 20.24 -0.49
N LEU A 61 -27.92 20.61 -1.43
CA LEU A 61 -28.24 21.61 -2.44
C LEU A 61 -29.10 20.91 -3.50
N TYR A 62 -30.37 21.31 -3.57
CA TYR A 62 -31.34 20.92 -4.60
C TYR A 62 -31.52 22.04 -5.61
#